data_AF-A0A6B2QTK5-F1
#
_entry.id   AF-A0A6B2QTK5-F1
#
_cell.length_a   1.000
_cell.length_b   1.000
_cell.length_c   1.000
_cell.angle_alpha   90.00
_cell.angle_beta   90.00
_cell.angle_gamma   90.00
#
_symmetry.space_group_name_H-M   'P 1'
#
loop_
_entity.id
_entity.type
_entity.pdbx_description
1 polymer ?
#
loop_
_entity_poly.entity_id
_entity_poly.type
_entity_poly.pdbx_seq_one_letter_code
_entity_poly.pdbx_strand_id
1 'polypeptide(L)'
;EVMNTLKNLSNELSLNIVGVGTREAITILHTDPQYASRFDVVNLPKWELNQDFLRLLVSYVRLLPLKKQSNLASKEIATLIFEVSGGNLGDLNRLLVECAKEAILQGDEEITYDIVHKFKWLKPTEGLRNIRNINLSLS
;
A
#
# COMPACT_ATOMS: atom_id res chain seq x y z
N GLU A 1 18.33 -22.23 12.68
CA GLU A 1 19.49 -21.93 11.81
C GLU A 1 19.44 -20.50 11.24
N VAL A 2 18.38 -20.13 10.49
CA VAL A 2 18.21 -18.79 9.87
C VAL A 2 18.32 -17.61 10.87
N MET A 3 17.75 -17.73 12.07
CA MET A 3 17.77 -16.64 13.07
C MET A 3 19.17 -16.37 13.67
N ASN A 4 20.00 -17.41 13.84
CA ASN A 4 21.40 -17.22 14.25
C ASN A 4 22.20 -16.52 13.16
N THR A 5 21.92 -16.81 11.89
CA THR A 5 22.53 -16.13 10.75
C THR A 5 22.18 -14.65 10.73
N LEU A 6 20.90 -14.29 10.92
CA LEU A 6 20.46 -12.88 11.01
C LEU A 6 21.13 -12.13 12.17
N LYS A 7 21.30 -12.80 13.32
CA LYS A 7 22.02 -12.25 14.48
C LYS A 7 23.49 -11.98 14.18
N ASN A 8 24.17 -12.94 13.54
CA ASN A 8 25.59 -12.77 13.19
C ASN A 8 25.77 -11.64 12.17
N LEU A 9 24.92 -11.57 11.14
CA LEU A 9 24.94 -10.48 10.16
C LEU A 9 24.71 -9.11 10.83
N SER A 10 23.71 -8.98 11.71
CA SER A 10 23.44 -7.72 12.39
C SER A 10 24.62 -7.26 13.25
N ASN A 11 25.22 -8.19 14.01
CA ASN A 11 26.33 -7.88 14.90
C ASN A 11 27.63 -7.57 14.16
N GLU A 12 27.97 -8.34 13.12
CA GLU A 12 29.23 -8.18 12.38
C GLU A 12 29.20 -6.97 11.43
N LEU A 13 28.04 -6.69 10.83
CA LEU A 13 27.91 -5.65 9.80
C LEU A 13 27.27 -4.35 10.32
N SER A 14 26.82 -4.32 11.58
CA SER A 14 26.13 -3.17 12.19
C SER A 14 24.93 -2.66 11.36
N LEU A 15 24.21 -3.59 10.72
CA LEU A 15 23.06 -3.29 9.87
C LEU A 15 21.75 -3.33 10.67
N ASN A 16 20.89 -2.35 10.39
CA ASN A 16 19.51 -2.35 10.83
C ASN A 16 18.70 -3.32 9.96
N ILE A 17 18.07 -4.32 10.58
CA ILE A 17 17.26 -5.32 9.89
C ILE A 17 15.77 -4.96 10.05
N VAL A 18 15.08 -4.73 8.94
CA VAL A 18 13.62 -4.51 8.91
C VAL A 18 12.96 -5.75 8.33
N GLY A 19 12.15 -6.44 9.15
CA GLY A 19 11.34 -7.57 8.73
C GLY A 19 9.92 -7.15 8.39
N VAL A 20 9.36 -7.65 7.29
CA VAL A 20 7.96 -7.47 6.92
C VAL A 20 7.33 -8.85 6.73
N GLY A 21 6.19 -9.09 7.35
CA GLY A 21 5.54 -10.39 7.32
C GLY A 21 4.15 -10.38 7.93
N THR A 22 3.59 -11.57 8.05
CA THR A 22 2.29 -11.79 8.67
C THR A 22 2.42 -11.92 10.20
N ARG A 23 1.31 -12.12 10.90
CA ARG A 23 1.32 -12.28 12.37
C ARG A 23 2.16 -13.48 12.81
N GLU A 24 2.26 -14.50 11.99
CA GLU A 24 3.09 -15.69 12.21
C GLU A 24 4.58 -15.33 12.32
N ALA A 25 5.04 -14.31 11.60
CA ALA A 25 6.42 -13.84 11.70
C ALA A 25 6.73 -13.30 13.10
N ILE A 26 5.78 -12.60 13.72
CA ILE A 26 5.90 -12.11 15.10
C ILE A 26 6.02 -13.31 16.05
N THR A 27 5.18 -14.34 15.90
CA THR A 27 5.24 -15.55 16.74
C THR A 27 6.60 -16.25 16.65
N ILE A 28 7.17 -16.37 15.45
CA ILE A 28 8.50 -16.98 15.25
C ILE A 28 9.59 -16.14 15.93
N LEU A 29 9.54 -14.80 15.80
CA LEU A 29 10.50 -13.90 16.44
C LEU A 29 10.43 -13.95 17.97
N HIS A 30 9.25 -14.16 18.54
CA HIS A 30 9.05 -14.28 19.99
C HIS A 30 9.30 -15.69 20.56
N THR A 31 9.56 -16.68 19.71
CA THR A 31 9.83 -18.06 20.17
C THR A 31 11.15 -18.17 20.93
N ASP A 32 12.13 -17.29 20.66
CA ASP A 32 13.36 -17.18 21.43
C ASP A 32 13.50 -15.75 22.01
N PRO A 33 13.55 -15.61 23.35
CA PRO A 33 13.62 -14.32 24.05
C PRO A 33 14.79 -13.41 23.61
N GLN A 34 15.88 -13.98 23.10
CA GLN A 34 17.05 -13.20 22.65
C GLN A 34 16.78 -12.39 21.37
N TYR A 35 15.81 -12.81 20.56
CA TYR A 35 15.39 -12.09 19.35
C TYR A 35 14.24 -11.14 19.64
N ALA A 36 13.30 -11.56 20.50
CA ALA A 36 12.19 -10.71 20.93
C ALA A 36 12.67 -9.34 21.48
N SER A 37 13.79 -9.31 22.19
CA SER A 37 14.33 -8.07 22.77
C SER A 37 15.03 -7.15 21.75
N ARG A 38 15.15 -7.55 20.49
CA ARG A 38 15.90 -6.82 19.44
C ARG A 38 15.03 -6.23 18.33
N PHE A 39 13.76 -6.62 18.26
CA PHE A 39 12.86 -6.16 17.21
C PHE A 39 11.68 -5.43 17.84
N ASP A 40 11.50 -4.18 17.43
CA ASP A 40 10.25 -3.47 17.64
C ASP A 40 9.21 -3.92 16.61
N VAL A 41 8.02 -4.28 17.09
CA VAL A 41 6.93 -4.73 16.22
C VAL A 41 5.99 -3.56 15.93
N VAL A 42 5.86 -3.22 14.66
CA VAL A 42 4.86 -2.26 14.18
C VAL A 42 3.82 -3.00 13.37
N ASN A 43 2.55 -2.91 13.81
CA ASN A 43 1.44 -3.44 13.06
C ASN A 43 0.97 -2.43 12.02
N LEU A 44 0.73 -2.90 10.79
CA LEU A 44 0.14 -2.09 9.73
C LEU A 44 -1.34 -2.47 9.56
N PRO A 45 -2.28 -1.82 10.28
CA PRO A 45 -3.69 -2.13 10.18
C PRO A 45 -4.25 -1.73 8.82
N LYS A 46 -5.45 -2.22 8.51
CA LYS A 46 -6.26 -1.62 7.45
C LYS A 46 -6.59 -0.17 7.83
N TRP A 47 -6.66 0.68 6.83
CA TRP A 47 -7.15 2.03 7.01
C TRP A 47 -8.65 2.01 7.31
N GLU A 48 -9.08 3.02 8.05
CA GLU A 48 -10.50 3.28 8.32
C GLU A 48 -10.92 4.54 7.54
N LEU A 49 -12.20 4.65 7.19
CA LEU A 49 -12.72 5.84 6.51
C LEU A 49 -12.77 7.03 7.48
N ASN A 50 -11.63 7.67 7.68
CA ASN A 50 -11.42 8.75 8.63
C ASN A 50 -10.49 9.83 8.05
N GLN A 51 -10.12 10.82 8.86
CA GLN A 51 -9.26 11.92 8.43
C GLN A 51 -7.86 11.47 7.98
N ASP A 52 -7.31 10.39 8.55
CA ASP A 52 -6.03 9.82 8.12
C ASP A 52 -6.13 9.21 6.72
N PHE A 53 -7.23 8.50 6.42
CA PHE A 53 -7.47 7.99 5.08
C PHE A 53 -7.68 9.12 4.05
N LEU A 54 -8.40 10.18 4.41
CA LEU A 54 -8.52 11.36 3.53
C LEU A 54 -7.15 12.00 3.26
N ARG A 55 -6.29 12.12 4.28
CA ARG A 55 -4.90 12.60 4.12
C ARG A 55 -4.10 11.70 3.18
N LEU A 56 -4.26 10.38 3.29
CA LEU A 56 -3.65 9.42 2.38
C LEU A 56 -4.13 9.64 0.94
N LEU A 57 -5.42 9.84 0.70
CA LEU A 57 -5.91 10.13 -0.65
C LEU A 57 -5.31 11.42 -1.23
N VAL A 58 -5.19 12.47 -0.40
CA VAL A 58 -4.55 13.73 -0.81
C VAL A 58 -3.07 13.53 -1.16
N SER A 59 -2.35 12.66 -0.45
CA SER A 59 -0.94 12.37 -0.77
C SER A 59 -0.82 11.68 -2.13
N TYR A 60 -1.76 10.79 -2.46
CA TYR A 60 -1.83 10.16 -3.78
C TYR A 60 -2.06 11.16 -4.91
N VAL A 61 -2.93 12.18 -4.73
CA VAL A 61 -3.20 13.19 -5.78
C VAL A 61 -1.90 13.85 -6.28
N ARG A 62 -0.90 14.02 -5.42
CA ARG A 62 0.41 14.59 -5.78
C ARG A 62 1.30 13.65 -6.59
N LEU A 63 1.05 12.35 -6.51
CA LEU A 63 1.85 11.29 -7.16
C LEU A 63 1.22 10.82 -8.48
N LEU A 64 -0.06 11.14 -8.72
CA LEU A 64 -0.74 10.72 -9.93
C LEU A 64 -0.25 11.52 -11.15
N PRO A 65 0.05 10.86 -12.27
CA PRO A 65 0.52 11.53 -13.49
C PRO A 65 -0.65 12.09 -14.30
N LEU A 66 -1.47 12.94 -13.68
CA LEU A 66 -2.68 13.53 -14.27
C LEU A 66 -2.55 15.05 -14.39
N LYS A 67 -3.04 15.62 -15.50
CA LYS A 67 -2.97 17.08 -15.71
C LYS A 67 -3.91 17.87 -14.80
N LYS A 68 -5.04 17.29 -14.40
CA LYS A 68 -6.02 17.94 -13.51
C LYS A 68 -5.96 17.31 -12.13
N GLN A 69 -6.14 18.17 -11.13
CA GLN A 69 -6.14 17.74 -9.75
C GLN A 69 -7.43 16.94 -9.46
N SER A 70 -7.27 15.66 -9.14
CA SER A 70 -8.42 14.80 -8.78
C SER A 70 -8.88 15.08 -7.35
N ASN A 71 -10.17 15.36 -7.14
CA ASN A 71 -10.72 15.60 -5.81
C ASN A 71 -11.07 14.30 -5.05
N LEU A 72 -10.06 13.46 -4.83
CA LEU A 72 -10.24 12.13 -4.23
C LEU A 72 -10.77 12.17 -2.79
N ALA A 73 -10.49 13.25 -2.06
CA ALA A 73 -10.92 13.43 -0.68
C ALA A 73 -12.35 13.96 -0.52
N SER A 74 -13.09 14.14 -1.64
CA SER A 74 -14.53 14.40 -1.57
C SER A 74 -15.24 13.22 -0.90
N LYS A 75 -16.32 13.50 -0.16
CA LYS A 75 -17.01 12.49 0.65
C LYS A 75 -17.47 11.31 -0.21
N GLU A 76 -18.00 11.60 -1.39
CA GLU A 76 -18.59 10.63 -2.31
C GLU A 76 -17.52 9.72 -2.92
N ILE A 77 -16.43 10.31 -3.43
CA ILE A 77 -15.33 9.56 -4.06
C ILE A 77 -14.54 8.78 -3.01
N ALA A 78 -14.21 9.39 -1.87
CA ALA A 78 -13.47 8.73 -0.80
C ALA A 78 -14.22 7.52 -0.24
N THR A 79 -15.54 7.63 -0.06
CA THR A 79 -16.38 6.51 0.38
C THR A 79 -16.36 5.37 -0.63
N LEU A 80 -16.52 5.67 -1.92
CA LEU A 80 -16.49 4.64 -2.97
C LEU A 80 -15.11 3.97 -3.08
N ILE A 81 -14.03 4.75 -3.03
CA ILE A 81 -12.65 4.22 -3.02
C ILE A 81 -12.44 3.31 -1.80
N PHE A 82 -12.94 3.71 -0.64
CA PHE A 82 -12.85 2.91 0.58
C PHE A 82 -13.62 1.60 0.47
N GLU A 83 -14.85 1.63 -0.05
CA GLU A 83 -15.68 0.44 -0.29
C GLU A 83 -14.98 -0.57 -1.20
N VAL A 84 -14.37 -0.10 -2.29
CA VAL A 84 -13.69 -0.98 -3.27
C VAL A 84 -12.36 -1.52 -2.73
N SER A 85 -11.57 -0.68 -2.06
CA SER A 85 -10.26 -1.08 -1.52
C SER A 85 -10.33 -1.83 -0.19
N GLY A 86 -11.45 -1.74 0.53
CA GLY A 86 -11.62 -2.32 1.86
C GLY A 86 -10.59 -1.81 2.88
N GLY A 87 -10.09 -0.59 2.70
CA GLY A 87 -9.05 0.01 3.55
C GLY A 87 -7.65 -0.62 3.40
N ASN A 88 -7.44 -1.54 2.44
CA ASN A 88 -6.12 -2.10 2.17
C ASN A 88 -5.31 -1.14 1.28
N LEU A 89 -4.14 -0.69 1.76
CA LEU A 89 -3.28 0.25 1.04
C LEU A 89 -2.89 -0.25 -0.35
N GLY A 90 -2.62 -1.56 -0.48
CA GLY A 90 -2.24 -2.14 -1.76
C GLY A 90 -3.40 -2.24 -2.77
N ASP A 91 -4.61 -2.55 -2.30
CA ASP A 91 -5.80 -2.54 -3.15
C ASP A 91 -6.21 -1.11 -3.52
N LEU A 92 -6.08 -0.15 -2.60
CA LEU A 92 -6.22 1.27 -2.86
C LEU A 92 -5.27 1.71 -3.98
N ASN A 93 -3.98 1.41 -3.85
CA ASN A 93 -2.98 1.75 -4.86
C ASN A 93 -3.33 1.16 -6.23
N ARG A 94 -3.75 -0.11 -6.26
CA ARG A 94 -4.16 -0.76 -7.51
C ARG A 94 -5.36 -0.07 -8.14
N LEU A 95 -6.39 0.23 -7.36
CA LEU A 95 -7.58 0.95 -7.83
C LEU A 95 -7.19 2.30 -8.44
N LEU A 96 -6.43 3.12 -7.71
CA LEU A 96 -6.02 4.45 -8.18
C LEU A 96 -5.19 4.38 -9.46
N VAL A 97 -4.32 3.37 -9.61
CA VAL A 97 -3.54 3.16 -10.84
C VAL A 97 -4.44 2.83 -12.03
N GLU A 98 -5.43 1.94 -11.88
CA GLU A 98 -6.33 1.61 -12.99
C GLU A 98 -7.25 2.80 -13.33
N CYS A 99 -7.74 3.54 -12.33
CA CYS A 99 -8.50 4.78 -12.53
C CYS A 99 -7.68 5.85 -13.26
N ALA A 100 -6.43 6.06 -12.88
CA ALA A 100 -5.57 7.05 -13.52
C ALA A 100 -5.28 6.69 -14.99
N LYS A 101 -5.04 5.42 -15.29
CA LYS A 101 -4.90 4.96 -16.69
C LYS A 101 -6.14 5.25 -17.51
N GLU A 102 -7.32 4.95 -16.96
CA GLU A 102 -8.58 5.20 -17.64
C GLU A 102 -8.78 6.71 -17.90
N ALA A 103 -8.52 7.56 -16.91
CA ALA A 103 -8.61 9.01 -17.04
C ALA A 103 -7.69 9.55 -18.14
N ILE A 104 -6.49 8.99 -18.29
CA ILE A 104 -5.54 9.33 -19.36
C ILE A 104 -6.06 8.85 -20.72
N LEU A 105 -6.54 7.61 -20.80
CA LEU A 105 -7.03 7.02 -22.06
C LEU A 105 -8.29 7.72 -22.59
N GLN A 106 -9.16 8.19 -21.70
CA GLN A 106 -10.36 8.97 -22.07
C GLN A 106 -10.06 10.44 -22.35
N GLY A 107 -8.90 10.95 -21.91
CA GLY A 107 -8.51 12.35 -22.05
C GLY A 107 -9.08 13.30 -20.98
N ASP A 108 -9.83 12.77 -20.01
CA ASP A 108 -10.35 13.55 -18.89
C ASP A 108 -9.24 14.12 -18.02
N GLU A 109 -8.15 13.35 -17.87
CA GLU A 109 -6.95 13.72 -17.10
C GLU A 109 -7.27 14.03 -15.63
N GLU A 110 -8.35 13.44 -15.10
CA GLU A 110 -8.85 13.56 -13.73
C GLU A 110 -9.55 12.26 -13.32
N ILE A 111 -9.36 11.79 -12.08
CA ILE A 111 -10.16 10.68 -11.53
C ILE A 111 -11.48 11.24 -10.98
N THR A 112 -12.55 10.96 -11.71
CA THR A 112 -13.93 11.31 -11.33
C THR A 112 -14.64 10.15 -10.62
N TYR A 113 -15.80 10.43 -10.03
CA TYR A 113 -16.65 9.40 -9.42
C TYR A 113 -16.99 8.27 -10.40
N ASP A 114 -17.35 8.63 -11.64
CA ASP A 114 -17.76 7.66 -12.67
C ASP A 114 -16.62 6.71 -13.05
N ILE A 115 -15.38 7.22 -13.12
CA ILE A 115 -14.19 6.40 -13.36
C ILE A 115 -14.01 5.40 -12.21
N VAL A 116 -14.07 5.85 -10.95
CA VAL A 116 -13.95 4.93 -9.81
C VAL A 116 -15.08 3.90 -9.82
N HIS A 117 -16.30 4.32 -10.15
CA HIS A 117 -17.47 3.43 -10.22
C HIS A 117 -17.30 2.35 -11.31
N LYS A 118 -16.69 2.69 -12.46
CA LYS A 118 -16.32 1.72 -13.51
C LYS A 118 -15.43 0.59 -12.99
N PHE A 119 -14.58 0.88 -12.01
CA PHE A 119 -13.66 -0.10 -11.41
C PHE A 119 -14.17 -0.75 -10.13
N LYS A 120 -15.47 -0.59 -9.78
CA LYS A 120 -16.07 -1.21 -8.58
C LYS A 120 -15.96 -2.74 -8.54
N TRP A 121 -15.79 -3.39 -9.69
CA TRP A 121 -15.58 -4.83 -9.79
C TRP A 121 -14.19 -5.29 -9.33
N LEU A 122 -13.22 -4.38 -9.15
CA LEU A 122 -11.90 -4.71 -8.60
C LEU A 122 -12.07 -5.19 -7.16
N LYS A 123 -12.08 -6.50 -6.97
CA LYS A 123 -12.14 -7.08 -5.63
C LYS A 123 -10.80 -6.88 -4.92
N PRO A 124 -10.82 -6.65 -3.58
CA PRO A 124 -9.64 -6.74 -2.75
C PRO A 124 -8.90 -8.06 -2.99
N THR A 125 -7.58 -8.00 -2.99
CA THR A 125 -6.76 -9.13 -3.42
C THR A 125 -6.85 -10.27 -2.38
N GLU A 126 -7.22 -11.48 -2.82
CA GLU A 126 -7.27 -12.69 -1.97
C GLU A 126 -5.95 -13.53 -2.00
N GLY A 127 -4.87 -13.04 -2.65
CA GLY A 127 -3.64 -13.82 -2.84
C GLY A 127 -2.36 -13.03 -3.22
N LEU A 128 -1.33 -13.75 -3.65
CA LEU A 128 0.01 -13.23 -3.96
C LEU A 128 -0.03 -12.23 -5.13
N ARG A 129 0.65 -11.09 -4.96
CA ARG A 129 0.89 -10.11 -6.03
C ARG A 129 2.32 -10.25 -6.55
N ASN A 130 2.47 -10.31 -7.87
CA ASN A 130 3.78 -10.09 -8.49
C ASN A 130 4.08 -8.59 -8.47
N ILE A 131 5.31 -8.23 -8.13
CA ILE A 131 5.79 -6.85 -8.25
C ILE A 131 5.63 -6.46 -9.73
N ARG A 132 4.81 -5.46 -10.03
CA ARG A 132 4.77 -4.85 -11.36
C ARG A 132 6.12 -4.15 -11.52
N ASN A 133 6.99 -4.67 -12.38
CA ASN A 133 8.28 -4.06 -12.67
C ASN A 133 8.07 -2.57 -12.95
N ILE A 134 8.64 -1.72 -12.11
CA ILE A 134 8.76 -0.30 -12.41
C ILE A 134 9.89 -0.23 -13.43
N ASN A 135 9.55 -0.16 -14.72
CA ASN A 135 10.54 0.15 -15.76
C ASN A 135 10.98 1.61 -15.55
N LEU A 136 11.97 1.81 -14.67
CA LEU A 136 12.77 3.03 -14.63
C LEU A 136 13.78 2.97 -15.78
N SER A 137 13.29 3.00 -17.02
CA SER A 137 14.16 3.38 -18.14
C SER A 137 14.39 4.89 -18.03
N LEU A 138 15.40 5.27 -17.26
CA LEU A 138 15.99 6.60 -17.32
C LEU A 138 16.75 6.68 -18.65
N SER A 139 16.19 7.43 -19.60
CA SER A 139 16.87 7.92 -20.80
C SER A 139 17.88 9.01 -20.45
#